data_AF-A0A521XYX0-F1
#
_entry.id   AF-A0A521XYX0-F1
#
_cell.length_a   1.000
_cell.length_b   1.000
_cell.length_c   1.000
_cell.angle_alpha   90.00
_cell.angle_beta   90.00
_cell.angle_gamma   90.00
#
_symmetry.space_group_name_H-M   'P 1'
#
loop_
_entity.id
_entity.type
_entity.pdbx_description
1 polymer ?
#
loop_
_entity_poly.entity_id
_entity_poly.type
_entity_poly.pdbx_seq_one_letter_code
_entity_poly.pdbx_strand_id
1 'polypeptide(L)'
;MDDFFALPAFKPQDALVNLRRQLRELKLTERAGGELVRFELAGDTVVELKAEADAIAARIARRPARTPEWDSRRIASSADLRAFADDAKKRVSRWAEDRD
;
A
#
# COMPACT_ATOMS: atom_id res chain seq x y z
N MET A 1 -24.81 19.04 22.52
CA MET A 1 -23.57 18.97 23.33
C MET A 1 -22.67 18.04 22.54
N ASP A 2 -21.82 18.66 21.74
CA ASP A 2 -21.30 18.15 20.48
C ASP A 2 -19.83 17.76 20.68
N ASP A 3 -19.57 16.51 21.07
CA ASP A 3 -18.21 16.00 21.34
C ASP A 3 -18.01 14.56 20.81
N PHE A 4 -18.76 14.15 19.78
CA PHE A 4 -18.81 12.73 19.33
C PHE A 4 -18.28 12.47 17.91
N PHE A 5 -17.79 13.50 17.20
CA PHE A 5 -17.28 13.38 15.83
C PHE A 5 -15.81 13.78 15.70
N ALA A 6 -15.01 13.60 16.76
CA ALA A 6 -13.58 13.52 16.58
C ALA A 6 -13.28 12.26 15.77
N LEU A 7 -13.06 12.41 14.45
CA LEU A 7 -12.56 11.32 13.62
C LEU A 7 -11.34 10.74 14.35
N PRO A 8 -11.31 9.42 14.63
CA PRO A 8 -10.23 8.84 15.41
C PRO A 8 -8.91 9.20 14.73
N ALA A 9 -7.94 9.64 15.54
CA ALA A 9 -6.60 9.96 15.05
C ALA A 9 -6.11 8.80 14.17
N PHE A 10 -5.58 9.14 12.99
CA PHE A 10 -5.09 8.14 12.06
C PHE A 10 -3.99 7.32 12.74
N LYS A 11 -4.20 6.00 12.84
CA LYS A 11 -3.25 5.08 13.46
C LYS A 11 -2.43 4.40 12.36
N PRO A 12 -1.25 4.93 11.95
CA PRO A 12 -0.49 4.42 10.82
C PRO A 12 -0.08 2.94 10.99
N GLN A 13 0.16 2.49 12.22
CA GLN A 13 0.50 1.09 12.51
C GLN A 13 -0.66 0.13 12.22
N ASP A 14 -1.87 0.46 12.69
CA ASP A 14 -3.07 -0.35 12.46
C ASP A 14 -3.50 -0.32 10.98
N ALA A 15 -3.45 0.88 10.40
CA ALA A 15 -3.67 1.11 8.98
C ALA A 15 -2.68 0.30 8.11
N LEU A 16 -1.40 0.22 8.49
CA LEU A 16 -0.40 -0.58 7.79
C LEU A 16 -0.76 -2.07 7.83
N VAL A 17 -1.16 -2.60 8.99
CA VAL A 17 -1.60 -4.01 9.10
C VAL A 17 -2.78 -4.30 8.18
N ASN A 18 -3.78 -3.41 8.15
CA ASN A 18 -4.94 -3.56 7.28
C ASN A 18 -4.57 -3.49 5.78
N LEU A 19 -3.71 -2.55 5.40
CA LEU A 19 -3.24 -2.40 4.02
C LEU A 19 -2.41 -3.62 3.57
N ARG A 20 -1.52 -4.13 4.42
CA ARG A 20 -0.76 -5.36 4.15
C ARG A 20 -1.68 -6.54 3.87
N ARG A 21 -2.74 -6.71 4.68
CA ARG A 21 -3.74 -7.78 4.45
C ARG A 21 -4.37 -7.66 3.07
N GLN A 22 -4.88 -6.48 2.71
CA GLN A 22 -5.50 -6.23 1.41
C GLN A 22 -4.55 -6.51 0.24
N LEU A 23 -3.28 -6.11 0.35
CA LEU A 23 -2.27 -6.38 -0.67
C LEU A 23 -1.98 -7.88 -0.83
N ARG A 24 -1.93 -8.64 0.27
CA ARG A 24 -1.76 -10.12 0.20
C ARG A 24 -2.94 -10.81 -0.47
N GLU A 25 -4.16 -10.27 -0.33
CA GLU A 25 -5.35 -10.79 -1.02
C GLU A 25 -5.27 -10.60 -2.55
N LEU A 26 -4.45 -9.66 -3.04
CA LEU A 26 -4.17 -9.45 -4.47
C LEU A 26 -3.12 -10.44 -5.04
N LYS A 27 -2.83 -11.54 -4.35
CA LYS A 27 -1.78 -12.53 -4.69
C LYS A 27 -0.36 -11.93 -4.72
N LEU A 28 -0.13 -10.81 -4.03
CA LEU A 28 1.21 -10.26 -3.86
C LEU A 28 1.97 -11.01 -2.77
N THR A 29 3.25 -11.27 -3.04
CA THR A 29 4.17 -11.87 -2.07
C THR A 29 4.73 -10.78 -1.18
N GLU A 30 4.44 -10.85 0.12
CA GLU A 30 5.04 -9.95 1.10
C GLU A 30 6.50 -10.33 1.39
N ARG A 31 7.39 -9.36 1.31
CA ARG A 31 8.79 -9.40 1.72
C ARG A 31 9.00 -8.39 2.84
N ALA A 32 9.02 -8.87 4.07
CA ALA A 32 9.36 -8.04 5.22
C ALA A 32 10.87 -7.75 5.23
N GLY A 33 11.24 -6.46 5.17
CA GLY A 33 12.61 -5.98 5.27
C GLY A 33 12.90 -5.24 6.58
N GLY A 34 12.16 -5.55 7.66
CA GLY A 34 12.17 -4.79 8.91
C GLY A 34 11.13 -3.67 8.88
N GLU A 35 11.58 -2.41 8.84
CA GLU A 35 10.73 -1.21 8.86
C GLU A 35 10.07 -0.93 7.49
N LEU A 36 10.69 -1.42 6.41
CA LEU A 36 10.16 -1.35 5.04
C LEU A 36 9.56 -2.70 4.65
N VAL A 37 8.27 -2.70 4.32
CA VAL A 37 7.55 -3.86 3.81
C VAL A 37 7.46 -3.76 2.30
N ARG A 38 7.97 -4.76 1.59
CA ARG A 38 7.93 -4.81 0.13
C ARG A 38 6.93 -5.86 -0.32
N PHE A 39 6.29 -5.65 -1.45
CA PHE A 39 5.41 -6.61 -2.09
C PHE A 39 5.84 -6.87 -3.51
N GLU A 40 5.87 -8.15 -3.88
CA GLU A 40 6.32 -8.62 -5.17
C GLU A 40 5.18 -9.26 -5.95
N LEU A 41 5.14 -8.98 -7.25
CA LEU A 41 4.25 -9.63 -8.22
C LEU A 41 5.10 -10.44 -9.20
N ALA A 42 5.01 -11.77 -9.12
CA ALA A 42 5.80 -12.71 -9.92
C ALA A 42 7.32 -12.43 -9.91
N GLY A 43 7.85 -11.96 -8.78
CA GLY A 43 9.29 -11.69 -8.59
C GLY A 43 9.74 -10.25 -8.83
N ASP A 44 8.86 -9.37 -9.32
CA ASP A 44 9.15 -7.92 -9.40
C ASP A 44 8.56 -7.18 -8.21
N THR A 45 9.34 -6.33 -7.55
CA THR A 45 8.82 -5.49 -6.47
C THR A 45 7.89 -4.43 -7.04
N VAL A 46 6.64 -4.41 -6.58
CA VAL A 46 5.61 -3.50 -7.11
C VAL A 46 5.03 -2.55 -6.06
N VAL A 47 5.15 -2.85 -4.77
CA VAL A 47 4.72 -1.95 -3.69
C VAL A 47 5.75 -1.94 -2.58
N GLU A 48 6.04 -0.77 -2.02
CA GLU A 48 6.83 -0.60 -0.81
C GLU A 48 6.02 0.23 0.21
N LEU A 49 5.94 -0.22 1.45
CA LEU A 49 5.26 0.46 2.53
C LEU A 49 6.22 0.65 3.69
N LYS A 50 6.26 1.86 4.23
CA LYS A 50 6.99 2.19 5.44
C LYS A 50 6.06 2.93 6.40
N ALA A 51 5.89 2.41 7.61
CA ALA A 51 5.18 3.17 8.63
C ALA A 51 6.10 4.24 9.21
N GLU A 52 5.59 5.47 9.25
CA GLU A 52 6.21 6.61 9.89
C GLU A 52 5.40 6.96 11.16
N ALA A 53 5.78 8.02 11.87
CA ALA A 53 5.14 8.39 13.14
C ALA A 53 3.65 8.77 13.02
N ASP A 54 3.29 9.47 11.94
CA ASP A 54 1.94 10.04 11.73
C ASP A 54 1.29 9.58 10.41
N ALA A 55 2.05 8.91 9.55
CA ALA A 55 1.60 8.50 8.22
C ALA A 55 2.26 7.20 7.79
N ILE A 56 1.81 6.62 6.68
CA ILE A 56 2.49 5.54 5.99
C ILE A 56 3.05 6.13 4.69
N ALA A 57 4.36 6.04 4.53
CA ALA A 57 5.01 6.32 3.25
C ALA A 57 4.82 5.08 2.36
N ALA A 58 3.93 5.19 1.39
CA ALA A 58 3.61 4.14 0.45
C ALA A 58 4.20 4.48 -0.92
N ARG A 59 4.77 3.48 -1.59
CA ARG A 59 5.27 3.59 -2.95
C ARG A 59 4.70 2.45 -3.75
N ILE A 60 4.30 2.74 -4.97
CA ILE A 60 3.76 1.74 -5.87
C ILE A 60 4.40 1.94 -7.24
N ALA A 61 4.85 0.85 -7.83
CA ALA A 61 5.42 0.86 -9.16
C ALA A 61 4.37 1.34 -10.16
N ARG A 62 4.80 2.07 -11.20
CA ARG A 62 3.96 2.37 -12.37
C ARG A 62 3.76 1.13 -13.24
N ARG A 63 4.79 0.29 -13.32
CA ARG A 63 4.81 -0.98 -14.05
C ARG A 63 5.73 -1.99 -13.34
N PRO A 64 5.44 -3.30 -13.39
CA PRO A 64 6.33 -4.33 -12.85
C PRO A 64 7.62 -4.39 -13.69
N ALA A 65 8.76 -4.20 -13.02
CA ALA A 65 10.09 -4.28 -13.62
C ALA A 65 11.15 -4.49 -12.53
N ARG A 66 12.36 -4.91 -12.92
CA ARG A 66 13.53 -5.00 -12.02
C ARG A 66 13.85 -3.68 -11.31
N THR A 67 13.71 -2.57 -12.02
CA THR A 67 13.87 -1.21 -11.51
C THR A 67 12.66 -0.39 -11.96
N PRO A 68 11.56 -0.46 -11.20
CA PRO A 68 10.32 0.21 -11.59
C PRO A 68 10.40 1.70 -11.28
N GLU A 69 9.64 2.48 -12.03
CA GLU A 69 9.34 3.86 -11.67
C GLU A 69 8.32 3.88 -10.52
N TRP A 70 8.65 4.57 -9.44
CA TRP A 70 7.84 4.61 -8.22
C TRP A 70 6.93 5.85 -8.17
N ASP A 71 5.63 5.63 -7.97
CA ASP A 71 4.70 6.66 -7.52
C ASP A 71 4.70 6.67 -5.99
N SER A 72 5.17 7.77 -5.39
CA SER A 72 5.26 7.90 -3.92
C SER A 72 4.05 8.64 -3.38
N ARG A 73 3.44 8.08 -2.33
CA ARG A 73 2.18 8.53 -1.71
C ARG A 73 2.38 8.59 -0.19
N ARG A 74 1.84 9.64 0.42
CA ARG A 74 1.75 9.73 1.89
C ARG A 74 0.32 9.40 2.29
N ILE A 75 0.15 8.34 3.06
CA ILE A 75 -1.15 7.92 3.59
C ILE A 75 -1.23 8.41 5.03
N ALA A 76 -2.00 9.47 5.27
CA ALA A 76 -2.19 10.05 6.61
C ALA A 76 -3.65 9.97 7.08
N SER A 77 -4.52 9.29 6.34
CA SER A 77 -5.95 9.16 6.65
C SER A 77 -6.54 7.89 6.05
N SER A 78 -7.68 7.45 6.59
CA SER A 78 -8.38 6.26 6.08
C SER A 78 -8.87 6.43 4.63
N ALA A 79 -9.16 7.66 4.20
CA ALA A 79 -9.50 7.98 2.82
C ALA A 79 -8.32 7.70 1.87
N ASP A 80 -7.12 8.17 2.22
CA ASP A 80 -5.90 7.88 1.46
C ASP A 80 -5.61 6.38 1.41
N LEU A 81 -5.82 5.67 2.52
CA LEU A 81 -5.58 4.23 2.60
C LEU A 81 -6.48 3.48 1.62
N ARG A 82 -7.78 3.82 1.59
CA ARG A 82 -8.74 3.21 0.67
C ARG A 82 -8.42 3.58 -0.78
N ALA A 83 -8.08 4.84 -1.05
CA ALA A 83 -7.71 5.28 -2.39
C ALA A 83 -6.45 4.56 -2.91
N PHE A 84 -5.44 4.39 -2.05
CA PHE A 84 -4.23 3.65 -2.38
C PHE A 84 -4.51 2.16 -2.61
N ALA A 85 -5.33 1.53 -1.76
CA ALA A 85 -5.70 0.12 -1.93
C ALA A 85 -6.46 -0.13 -3.24
N ASP A 86 -7.40 0.76 -3.60
CA ASP A 86 -8.17 0.67 -4.84
C ASP A 86 -7.28 0.87 -6.08
N ASP A 87 -6.36 1.83 -6.02
CA ASP A 87 -5.34 2.07 -7.06
C ASP A 87 -4.38 0.88 -7.20
N ALA A 88 -3.90 0.33 -6.09
CA ALA A 88 -3.06 -0.86 -6.07
C ALA A 88 -3.78 -2.06 -6.69
N LYS A 89 -5.06 -2.29 -6.34
CA LYS A 89 -5.88 -3.33 -6.94
C LYS A 89 -6.01 -3.17 -8.45
N LYS A 90 -6.36 -1.97 -8.93
CA LYS A 90 -6.48 -1.68 -10.37
C LYS A 90 -5.18 -1.95 -11.12
N ARG A 91 -4.06 -1.51 -10.56
CA ARG A 91 -2.74 -1.72 -11.17
C ARG A 91 -2.33 -3.18 -11.19
N VAL A 92 -2.50 -3.89 -10.07
CA VAL A 92 -2.18 -5.32 -9.99
C VAL A 92 -3.03 -6.14 -10.95
N SER A 93 -4.34 -5.88 -11.05
CA SER A 93 -5.20 -6.52 -12.05
C SER A 93 -4.70 -6.24 -13.46
N ARG A 94 -4.44 -4.97 -13.80
CA ARG A 94 -3.92 -4.60 -15.13
C ARG A 94 -2.58 -5.28 -15.46
N TRP A 95 -1.66 -5.37 -14.50
CA TRP A 95 -0.37 -6.03 -14.69
C TRP A 95 -0.49 -7.54 -14.77
N ALA A 96 -1.48 -8.13 -14.11
CA ALA A 96 -1.78 -9.55 -14.21
C ALA A 96 -2.38 -9.89 -15.58
N GLU A 97 -3.27 -9.03 -16.11
CA GLU A 97 -3.87 -9.16 -17.45
C GLU A 97 -2.84 -8.98 -18.57
N ASP A 98 -1.91 -8.01 -18.45
CA ASP A 98 -0.84 -7.78 -19.44
C ASP A 98 0.20 -8.91 -19.50
N ARG A 99 0.20 -9.80 -18.50
CA ARG A 99 1.14 -10.93 -18.35
C ARG A 99 0.58 -12.28 -18.80
N ASP A 100 -0.71 -12.37 -19.09
CA ASP A 100 -1.39 -13.57 -19.64
C ASP A 100 -1.39 -13.52 -21.18
#